data_AF-A0A412CFK1-F1
#
_entry.id   AF-A0A412CFK1-F1
#
_cell.length_a   1.000
_cell.length_b   1.000
_cell.length_c   1.000
_cell.angle_alpha   90.00
_cell.angle_beta   90.00
_cell.angle_gamma   90.00
#
_symmetry.space_group_name_H-M   'P 1'
#
loop_
_entity.id
_entity.type
_entity.pdbx_description
1 polymer ?
#
loop_
_entity_poly.entity_id
_entity_poly.type
_entity_poly.pdbx_seq_one_letter_code
_entity_poly.pdbx_strand_id
1 'polypeptide(L)'
;MTKTARQLQEEGLLYDVFEKELTDIKDRTYGLVSELSRASHFDTEFVMSLVRKIVAKIGQDSYIVPPFRCDYGDHVFIGNNTYINYNCCFLDSAKVTIGDYVYMGPNCNIFTPCHPIHHELRKEKVTEYALPVTVGSHSWIGGDVVITPGVTIGENCVIGAGSVVTKDIPDNSIAVGNPCKVIRQINDKDREYINSLILDDKTKDSKYKQENGYIYSAKDEAIFNIVKDTVHYVEILNKLSNSEIQRRRDFLRTFVAKLDEGAMINSPFYMEFANHLEMGVNSFINYDCIMLNNAMVKLGDNVLVGPKVSFYTAMHPIDAKQREQWLVYAKPITVEDNVWIGGSATILGGVTIGKNAIVGAGAVVTKDVEPNTIVVGNPARVLRKITAEDSKKYQEELAKQKDINKSEFDKMMAGQWYNAMDYSMLKLRQENNKKTEAYSRITINTLSYKDRMAKAIVKEFGDNANIIPPFTCDYGCNVKVGDNTVINHSGVFLDTNEINIGKHALIGPKSGLYGAIHPFDVEARNEGIEKAKTINIGDGAWLGGKVTVVPGVSIGKHSVIGAGSVVTKDIPDDVVAVGNPCRVIRKITEDDKINPIRKK
;
A
#
# COMPACT_ATOMS: atom_id res chain seq x y z
N MET A 1 -13.62 -35.19 -22.07
CA MET A 1 -13.62 -34.92 -20.63
C MET A 1 -13.77 -33.43 -20.42
N THR A 2 -14.62 -33.00 -19.50
CA THR A 2 -14.73 -31.59 -19.08
C THR A 2 -13.42 -31.17 -18.40
N LYS A 3 -12.87 -30.01 -18.75
CA LYS A 3 -11.62 -29.51 -18.15
C LYS A 3 -11.85 -29.15 -16.68
N THR A 4 -10.86 -29.38 -15.81
CA THR A 4 -10.90 -28.90 -14.42
C THR A 4 -10.68 -27.38 -14.36
N ALA A 5 -11.00 -26.76 -13.23
CA ALA A 5 -10.75 -25.33 -13.02
C ALA A 5 -9.26 -24.99 -13.16
N ARG A 6 -8.37 -25.85 -12.65
CA ARG A 6 -6.92 -25.70 -12.82
C ARG A 6 -6.48 -25.80 -14.29
N GLN A 7 -7.02 -26.72 -15.06
CA GLN A 7 -6.71 -26.81 -16.50
C GLN A 7 -7.18 -25.56 -17.27
N LEU A 8 -8.36 -25.02 -16.93
CA LEU A 8 -8.84 -23.77 -17.51
C LEU A 8 -7.95 -22.58 -17.14
N GLN A 9 -7.48 -22.52 -15.88
CA GLN A 9 -6.52 -21.52 -15.40
C GLN A 9 -5.22 -21.56 -16.19
N GLU A 10 -4.61 -22.74 -16.35
CA GLU A 10 -3.33 -22.93 -17.06
C GLU A 10 -3.43 -22.57 -18.55
N GLU A 11 -4.60 -22.76 -19.16
CA GLU A 11 -4.87 -22.38 -20.55
C GLU A 11 -5.27 -20.90 -20.72
N GLY A 12 -5.38 -20.15 -19.62
CA GLY A 12 -5.81 -18.74 -19.64
C GLY A 12 -7.28 -18.55 -20.05
N LEU A 13 -8.11 -19.57 -19.85
CA LEU A 13 -9.56 -19.53 -20.08
C LEU A 13 -10.29 -19.03 -18.83
N LEU A 14 -11.61 -18.80 -18.94
CA LEU A 14 -12.42 -18.45 -17.79
C LEU A 14 -12.64 -19.67 -16.88
N TYR A 15 -12.41 -19.48 -15.59
CA TYR A 15 -12.69 -20.46 -14.54
C TYR A 15 -13.28 -19.77 -13.32
N ASP A 16 -13.94 -20.54 -12.46
CA ASP A 16 -14.49 -20.08 -11.19
C ASP A 16 -13.43 -20.21 -10.09
N VAL A 17 -13.11 -19.10 -9.43
CA VAL A 17 -12.03 -19.03 -8.45
C VAL A 17 -12.35 -19.78 -7.16
N PHE A 18 -13.62 -20.11 -6.91
CA PHE A 18 -14.06 -20.82 -5.72
C PHE A 18 -14.32 -22.30 -5.97
N GLU A 19 -13.96 -22.82 -7.14
CA GLU A 19 -13.92 -24.26 -7.37
C GLU A 19 -13.03 -24.93 -6.32
N LYS A 20 -13.49 -26.09 -5.80
CA LYS A 20 -12.92 -26.69 -4.59
C LYS A 20 -11.41 -26.93 -4.71
N GLU A 21 -10.97 -27.44 -5.87
CA GLU A 21 -9.55 -27.68 -6.17
C GLU A 21 -8.69 -26.42 -5.96
N LEU A 22 -9.12 -25.28 -6.51
CA LEU A 22 -8.38 -24.02 -6.40
C LEU A 22 -8.47 -23.43 -4.98
N THR A 23 -9.61 -23.60 -4.31
CA THR A 23 -9.79 -23.16 -2.92
C THR A 23 -8.87 -23.92 -1.97
N ASP A 24 -8.77 -25.25 -2.11
CA ASP A 24 -7.88 -26.08 -1.28
C ASP A 24 -6.39 -25.66 -1.46
N ILE A 25 -5.98 -25.31 -2.69
CA ILE A 25 -4.62 -24.80 -2.97
C ILE A 25 -4.41 -23.44 -2.30
N LYS A 26 -5.34 -22.50 -2.48
CA LYS A 26 -5.24 -21.16 -1.88
C LYS A 26 -5.21 -21.21 -0.36
N ASP A 27 -6.05 -22.02 0.27
CA ASP A 27 -6.07 -22.14 1.74
C ASP A 27 -4.74 -22.66 2.28
N ARG A 28 -4.12 -23.64 1.60
CA ARG A 28 -2.77 -24.11 1.92
C ARG A 28 -1.74 -22.98 1.79
N THR A 29 -1.76 -22.26 0.67
CA THR A 29 -0.82 -21.17 0.40
C THR A 29 -1.00 -20.02 1.37
N TYR A 30 -2.23 -19.61 1.67
CA TYR A 30 -2.58 -18.61 2.68
C TYR A 30 -2.07 -19.00 4.08
N GLY A 31 -2.13 -20.29 4.44
CA GLY A 31 -1.51 -20.82 5.65
C GLY A 31 0.00 -20.56 5.69
N LEU A 32 0.71 -20.94 4.62
CA LEU A 32 2.16 -20.79 4.52
C LEU A 32 2.61 -19.32 4.48
N VAL A 33 1.94 -18.45 3.72
CA VAL A 33 2.28 -17.02 3.68
C VAL A 33 1.96 -16.32 5.00
N SER A 34 0.93 -16.76 5.73
CA SER A 34 0.65 -16.29 7.09
C SER A 34 1.76 -16.68 8.05
N GLU A 35 2.27 -17.91 7.98
CA GLU A 35 3.42 -18.36 8.76
C GLU A 35 4.69 -17.56 8.41
N LEU A 36 4.97 -17.40 7.11
CA LEU A 36 6.08 -16.59 6.61
C LEU A 36 6.02 -15.16 7.15
N SER A 37 4.84 -14.54 7.20
CA SER A 37 4.66 -13.17 7.70
C SER A 37 5.00 -12.96 9.17
N ARG A 38 5.08 -14.05 9.92
CA ARG A 38 5.38 -14.04 11.36
C ARG A 38 6.81 -14.49 11.65
N ALA A 39 7.50 -15.03 10.63
CA ALA A 39 8.91 -15.35 10.72
C ALA A 39 9.72 -14.07 10.92
N SER A 40 10.75 -14.15 11.76
CA SER A 40 11.69 -13.04 11.87
C SER A 40 12.48 -12.94 10.58
N HIS A 41 12.64 -11.73 10.05
CA HIS A 41 13.33 -11.49 8.78
C HIS A 41 14.75 -12.09 8.74
N PHE A 42 15.43 -12.22 9.88
CA PHE A 42 16.81 -12.73 9.95
C PHE A 42 16.93 -14.22 10.27
N ASP A 43 15.81 -14.92 10.47
CA ASP A 43 15.80 -16.39 10.47
C ASP A 43 15.80 -16.90 9.02
N THR A 44 16.89 -16.62 8.32
CA THR A 44 17.00 -16.78 6.86
C THR A 44 16.77 -18.22 6.41
N GLU A 45 17.23 -19.21 7.19
CA GLU A 45 17.01 -20.63 6.91
C GLU A 45 15.53 -20.98 6.99
N PHE A 46 14.86 -20.58 8.08
CA PHE A 46 13.43 -20.83 8.25
C PHE A 46 12.60 -20.11 7.19
N VAL A 47 12.86 -18.82 6.95
CA VAL A 47 12.21 -18.01 5.91
C VAL A 47 12.35 -18.69 4.55
N MET A 48 13.56 -19.06 4.15
CA MET A 48 13.79 -19.71 2.85
C MET A 48 13.20 -21.11 2.77
N SER A 49 13.10 -21.83 3.90
CA SER A 49 12.39 -23.12 3.95
C SER A 49 10.89 -22.96 3.64
N LEU A 50 10.25 -21.89 4.10
CA LEU A 50 8.85 -21.58 3.80
C LEU A 50 8.71 -21.07 2.37
N VAL A 51 9.57 -20.15 1.94
CA VAL A 51 9.54 -19.63 0.56
C VAL A 51 9.62 -20.77 -0.46
N ARG A 52 10.53 -21.75 -0.28
CA ARG A 52 10.64 -22.91 -1.18
C ARG A 52 9.41 -23.84 -1.17
N LYS A 53 8.57 -23.79 -0.13
CA LYS A 53 7.28 -24.51 -0.08
C LYS A 53 6.14 -23.74 -0.74
N ILE A 54 6.29 -22.41 -0.84
CA ILE A 54 5.30 -21.48 -1.39
C ILE A 54 5.52 -21.31 -2.89
N VAL A 55 6.71 -20.87 -3.31
CA VAL A 55 6.97 -20.51 -4.72
C VAL A 55 7.42 -21.71 -5.55
N ALA A 56 7.09 -21.72 -6.84
CA ALA A 56 7.54 -22.80 -7.74
C ALA A 56 9.05 -22.88 -7.87
N LYS A 57 9.74 -21.73 -7.94
CA LYS A 57 11.20 -21.67 -8.02
C LYS A 57 11.74 -20.38 -7.42
N ILE A 58 12.82 -20.50 -6.66
CA ILE A 58 13.68 -19.39 -6.29
C ILE A 58 15.14 -19.76 -6.57
N GLY A 59 15.85 -18.89 -7.29
CA GLY A 59 17.25 -19.10 -7.65
C GLY A 59 18.21 -18.95 -6.48
N GLN A 60 19.49 -19.27 -6.74
CA GLN A 60 20.57 -19.14 -5.77
C GLN A 60 20.78 -17.67 -5.39
N ASP A 61 21.14 -17.42 -4.13
CA ASP A 61 21.41 -16.09 -3.58
C ASP A 61 20.25 -15.08 -3.73
N SER A 62 19.02 -15.59 -3.90
CA SER A 62 17.79 -14.81 -3.92
C SER A 62 17.08 -14.87 -2.57
N TYR A 63 16.39 -13.79 -2.23
CA TYR A 63 15.70 -13.67 -0.95
C TYR A 63 14.37 -12.93 -1.08
N ILE A 64 13.35 -13.44 -0.37
CA ILE A 64 12.07 -12.76 -0.19
C ILE A 64 11.96 -12.34 1.26
N VAL A 65 11.79 -11.04 1.45
CA VAL A 65 11.64 -10.43 2.76
C VAL A 65 10.19 -10.53 3.22
N PRO A 66 9.91 -11.17 4.38
CA PRO A 66 8.55 -11.21 4.93
C PRO A 66 8.09 -9.83 5.42
N PRO A 67 6.79 -9.49 5.34
CA PRO A 67 5.71 -10.32 4.83
C PRO A 67 5.66 -10.34 3.29
N PHE A 68 5.25 -11.48 2.73
CA PHE A 68 4.98 -11.65 1.29
C PHE A 68 3.59 -12.28 1.11
N ARG A 69 2.89 -11.98 0.01
CA ARG A 69 1.56 -12.53 -0.30
C ARG A 69 1.50 -13.06 -1.72
N CYS A 70 0.84 -14.19 -1.88
CA CYS A 70 0.43 -14.75 -3.17
C CYS A 70 -0.81 -15.63 -2.99
N ASP A 71 -1.47 -15.97 -4.10
CA ASP A 71 -2.67 -16.83 -4.07
C ASP A 71 -2.31 -18.30 -4.16
N TYR A 72 -1.53 -18.68 -5.17
CA TYR A 72 -1.18 -20.08 -5.43
C TYR A 72 0.27 -20.38 -5.06
N GLY A 73 1.18 -19.45 -5.37
CA GLY A 73 2.63 -19.55 -5.16
C GLY A 73 3.34 -20.39 -6.24
N ASP A 74 2.72 -21.48 -6.69
CA ASP A 74 3.27 -22.40 -7.68
C ASP A 74 3.32 -21.85 -9.12
N HIS A 75 2.96 -20.59 -9.32
CA HIS A 75 3.18 -19.86 -10.57
C HIS A 75 4.27 -18.79 -10.47
N VAL A 76 4.93 -18.65 -9.32
CA VAL A 76 6.00 -17.66 -9.09
C VAL A 76 7.38 -18.29 -9.35
N PHE A 77 8.10 -17.73 -10.31
CA PHE A 77 9.45 -18.14 -10.69
C PHE A 77 10.41 -16.97 -10.50
N ILE A 78 11.41 -17.16 -9.63
CA ILE A 78 12.40 -16.14 -9.29
C ILE A 78 13.80 -16.64 -9.70
N GLY A 79 14.53 -15.79 -10.42
CA GLY A 79 15.90 -15.99 -10.84
C GLY A 79 16.91 -15.99 -9.69
N ASN A 80 18.20 -15.97 -10.03
CA ASN A 80 19.31 -15.89 -9.09
C ASN A 80 19.58 -14.43 -8.67
N ASN A 81 20.26 -14.25 -7.53
CA ASN A 81 20.72 -12.94 -7.05
C ASN A 81 19.61 -11.87 -6.98
N THR A 82 18.37 -12.30 -6.72
CA THR A 82 17.18 -11.44 -6.77
C THR A 82 16.67 -11.15 -5.38
N TYR A 83 16.30 -9.89 -5.13
CA TYR A 83 15.83 -9.43 -3.85
C TYR A 83 14.42 -8.84 -3.95
N ILE A 84 13.48 -9.41 -3.19
CA ILE A 84 12.10 -8.95 -3.09
C ILE A 84 11.84 -8.44 -1.68
N ASN A 85 11.62 -7.14 -1.55
CA ASN A 85 11.53 -6.47 -0.25
C ASN A 85 10.13 -6.61 0.42
N TYR A 86 9.98 -6.09 1.66
CA TYR A 86 8.83 -6.26 2.54
C TYR A 86 7.50 -5.96 1.85
N ASN A 87 6.47 -6.65 2.32
CA ASN A 87 5.08 -6.38 1.99
C ASN A 87 4.79 -6.49 0.47
N CYS A 88 5.53 -7.27 -0.31
CA CYS A 88 5.19 -7.49 -1.73
C CYS A 88 4.00 -8.46 -1.89
N CYS A 89 3.21 -8.29 -2.94
CA CYS A 89 2.03 -9.12 -3.24
C CYS A 89 1.97 -9.53 -4.70
N PHE A 90 2.06 -10.84 -4.98
CA PHE A 90 1.98 -11.42 -6.31
C PHE A 90 0.70 -12.26 -6.43
N LEU A 91 -0.36 -11.71 -7.02
CA LEU A 91 -1.53 -12.53 -7.37
C LEU A 91 -1.18 -13.33 -8.64
N ASP A 92 -0.92 -14.62 -8.46
CA ASP A 92 -0.27 -15.49 -9.43
C ASP A 92 -1.23 -16.54 -10.02
N SER A 93 -2.42 -16.11 -10.45
CA SER A 93 -3.34 -16.92 -11.25
C SER A 93 -2.78 -17.35 -12.62
N ALA A 94 -1.72 -16.69 -13.11
CA ALA A 94 -0.85 -17.15 -14.18
C ALA A 94 0.61 -16.94 -13.81
N LYS A 95 1.51 -17.41 -14.68
CA LYS A 95 2.96 -17.34 -14.46
C LYS A 95 3.46 -15.92 -14.18
N VAL A 96 4.17 -15.76 -13.06
CA VAL A 96 4.99 -14.58 -12.74
C VAL A 96 6.45 -14.98 -12.88
N THR A 97 7.18 -14.34 -13.80
CA THR A 97 8.60 -14.60 -14.03
C THR A 97 9.42 -13.38 -13.63
N ILE A 98 10.34 -13.56 -12.68
CA ILE A 98 11.32 -12.56 -12.27
C ILE A 98 12.71 -13.07 -12.68
N GLY A 99 13.41 -12.29 -13.50
CA GLY A 99 14.76 -12.60 -13.99
C GLY A 99 15.83 -12.60 -12.90
N ASP A 100 17.09 -12.71 -13.32
CA ASP A 100 18.24 -12.67 -12.41
C ASP A 100 18.59 -11.22 -12.04
N TYR A 101 19.19 -11.00 -10.88
CA TYR A 101 19.62 -9.65 -10.43
C TYR A 101 18.49 -8.60 -10.42
N VAL A 102 17.26 -9.02 -10.16
CA VAL A 102 16.14 -8.09 -9.98
C VAL A 102 16.13 -7.57 -8.55
N TYR A 103 16.04 -6.25 -8.42
CA TYR A 103 15.89 -5.58 -7.12
C TYR A 103 14.48 -5.01 -7.06
N MET A 104 13.66 -5.49 -6.13
CA MET A 104 12.29 -5.04 -5.98
C MET A 104 12.11 -4.38 -4.62
N GLY A 105 11.76 -3.09 -4.65
CA GLY A 105 11.44 -2.30 -3.48
C GLY A 105 10.18 -2.80 -2.76
N PRO A 106 9.89 -2.25 -1.58
CA PRO A 106 8.82 -2.75 -0.73
C PRO A 106 7.46 -2.38 -1.31
N ASN A 107 6.44 -3.13 -0.91
CA ASN A 107 5.05 -2.92 -1.32
C ASN A 107 4.81 -2.93 -2.84
N CYS A 108 5.67 -3.61 -3.61
CA CYS A 108 5.43 -3.89 -5.02
C CYS A 108 4.33 -4.94 -5.20
N ASN A 109 3.56 -4.81 -6.27
CA ASN A 109 2.41 -5.67 -6.54
C ASN A 109 2.43 -6.13 -7.99
N ILE A 110 2.35 -7.45 -8.18
CA ILE A 110 2.26 -8.07 -9.50
C ILE A 110 0.92 -8.78 -9.58
N PHE A 111 0.12 -8.42 -10.56
CA PHE A 111 -1.19 -9.02 -10.76
C PHE A 111 -1.21 -9.72 -12.11
N THR A 112 -1.53 -11.00 -12.08
CA THR A 112 -1.86 -11.81 -13.26
C THR A 112 -3.36 -12.09 -13.45
N PRO A 113 -4.23 -12.13 -12.41
CA PRO A 113 -5.66 -12.35 -12.63
C PRO A 113 -6.36 -11.13 -13.24
N CYS A 114 -7.35 -11.44 -14.06
CA CYS A 114 -8.32 -10.53 -14.64
C CYS A 114 -9.72 -11.09 -14.40
N HIS A 115 -10.64 -10.25 -13.94
CA HIS A 115 -12.06 -10.59 -14.00
C HIS A 115 -12.67 -10.10 -15.32
N PRO A 116 -13.72 -10.76 -15.84
CA PRO A 116 -14.49 -10.21 -16.95
C PRO A 116 -14.99 -8.80 -16.65
N ILE A 117 -14.88 -7.90 -17.64
CA ILE A 117 -15.36 -6.53 -17.50
C ILE A 117 -16.88 -6.51 -17.35
N HIS A 118 -17.60 -7.34 -18.11
CA HIS A 118 -19.04 -7.44 -18.01
C HIS A 118 -19.46 -8.18 -16.73
N HIS A 119 -20.24 -7.51 -15.88
CA HIS A 119 -20.59 -7.99 -14.54
C HIS A 119 -21.34 -9.33 -14.52
N GLU A 120 -22.20 -9.61 -15.52
CA GLU A 120 -22.98 -10.86 -15.56
C GLU A 120 -22.10 -12.12 -15.56
N LEU A 121 -20.92 -12.05 -16.17
CA LEU A 121 -20.00 -13.19 -16.24
C LEU A 121 -19.36 -13.52 -14.90
N ARG A 122 -19.44 -12.60 -13.92
CA ARG A 122 -18.87 -12.74 -12.58
C ARG A 122 -19.93 -12.65 -11.46
N LYS A 123 -21.22 -12.79 -11.81
CA LYS A 123 -22.35 -12.68 -10.87
C LYS A 123 -22.68 -14.00 -10.17
N GLU A 124 -22.95 -15.05 -10.97
CA GLU A 124 -23.32 -16.38 -10.45
C GLU A 124 -22.11 -17.13 -9.88
N LYS A 125 -20.96 -16.95 -10.52
CA LYS A 125 -19.66 -17.48 -10.13
C LYS A 125 -18.66 -16.35 -10.18
N VAL A 126 -17.69 -16.31 -9.27
CA VAL A 126 -16.60 -15.33 -9.37
C VAL A 126 -15.60 -15.86 -10.38
N THR A 127 -15.74 -15.45 -11.63
CA THR A 127 -14.89 -15.94 -12.71
C THR A 127 -13.67 -15.08 -12.93
N GLU A 128 -12.56 -15.71 -13.30
CA GLU A 128 -11.32 -15.04 -13.71
C GLU A 128 -10.69 -15.72 -14.93
N TYR A 129 -9.85 -14.97 -15.63
CA TYR A 129 -8.80 -15.47 -16.52
C TYR A 129 -7.49 -14.83 -16.08
N ALA A 130 -6.35 -15.30 -16.58
CA ALA A 130 -5.08 -14.73 -16.15
C ALA A 130 -4.10 -14.55 -17.30
N LEU A 131 -3.28 -13.51 -17.20
CA LEU A 131 -2.26 -13.16 -18.17
C LEU A 131 -0.90 -13.10 -17.46
N PRO A 132 0.14 -13.79 -17.99
CA PRO A 132 1.43 -13.87 -17.33
C PRO A 132 2.11 -12.50 -17.26
N VAL A 133 2.96 -12.32 -16.25
CA VAL A 133 3.81 -11.14 -16.09
C VAL A 133 5.28 -11.56 -16.10
N THR A 134 6.12 -10.76 -16.76
CA THR A 134 7.57 -10.98 -16.80
C THR A 134 8.32 -9.71 -16.43
N VAL A 135 9.31 -9.84 -15.55
CA VAL A 135 10.30 -8.80 -15.22
C VAL A 135 11.67 -9.30 -15.65
N GLY A 136 12.26 -8.65 -16.64
CA GLY A 136 13.58 -8.99 -17.17
C GLY A 136 14.70 -8.77 -16.16
N SER A 137 15.80 -9.50 -16.37
CA SER A 137 16.98 -9.49 -15.51
C SER A 137 17.58 -8.09 -15.34
N HIS A 138 18.32 -7.90 -14.25
CA HIS A 138 18.98 -6.64 -13.90
C HIS A 138 18.04 -5.48 -13.68
N SER A 139 16.72 -5.67 -13.63
CA SER A 139 15.78 -4.56 -13.44
C SER A 139 15.70 -4.11 -11.98
N TRP A 140 15.48 -2.81 -11.77
CA TRP A 140 15.14 -2.24 -10.48
C TRP A 140 13.68 -1.76 -10.49
N ILE A 141 12.88 -2.34 -9.62
CA ILE A 141 11.48 -1.98 -9.41
C ILE A 141 11.40 -1.17 -8.12
N GLY A 142 11.13 0.13 -8.22
CA GLY A 142 10.97 1.01 -7.07
C GLY A 142 9.80 0.60 -6.17
N GLY A 143 9.82 1.03 -4.91
CA GLY A 143 8.75 0.69 -3.96
C GLY A 143 7.37 1.18 -4.43
N ASP A 144 6.32 0.56 -3.93
CA ASP A 144 4.92 0.86 -4.27
C ASP A 144 4.46 0.59 -5.71
N VAL A 145 5.30 0.02 -6.59
CA VAL A 145 4.94 -0.25 -7.99
C VAL A 145 3.80 -1.28 -8.10
N VAL A 146 2.94 -1.09 -9.11
CA VAL A 146 1.92 -2.05 -9.55
C VAL A 146 2.22 -2.46 -10.99
N ILE A 147 2.29 -3.77 -11.26
CA ILE A 147 2.44 -4.34 -12.61
C ILE A 147 1.16 -5.10 -12.95
N THR A 148 0.47 -4.68 -14.01
CA THR A 148 -0.83 -5.25 -14.39
C THR A 148 -0.71 -6.53 -15.24
N PRO A 149 -1.79 -7.30 -15.39
CA PRO A 149 -1.77 -8.56 -16.13
C PRO A 149 -1.23 -8.42 -17.55
N GLY A 150 -0.45 -9.41 -17.98
CA GLY A 150 0.09 -9.48 -19.35
C GLY A 150 1.34 -8.67 -19.61
N VAL A 151 1.80 -7.84 -18.67
CA VAL A 151 2.94 -6.94 -18.88
C VAL A 151 4.28 -7.69 -18.91
N THR A 152 5.12 -7.31 -19.86
CA THR A 152 6.54 -7.65 -19.93
C THR A 152 7.39 -6.39 -19.71
N ILE A 153 8.16 -6.38 -18.63
CA ILE A 153 9.24 -5.40 -18.42
C ILE A 153 10.52 -6.05 -18.95
N GLY A 154 11.20 -5.36 -19.85
CA GLY A 154 12.47 -5.78 -20.44
C GLY A 154 13.62 -5.85 -19.44
N GLU A 155 14.80 -6.16 -19.93
CA GLU A 155 16.02 -6.24 -19.12
C GLU A 155 16.57 -4.86 -18.77
N ASN A 156 17.28 -4.77 -17.64
CA ASN A 156 17.96 -3.55 -17.19
C ASN A 156 17.01 -2.33 -17.15
N CYS A 157 15.76 -2.52 -16.75
CA CYS A 157 14.79 -1.44 -16.62
C CYS A 157 14.85 -0.83 -15.21
N VAL A 158 14.55 0.47 -15.09
CA VAL A 158 14.28 1.12 -13.80
C VAL A 158 12.85 1.64 -13.78
N ILE A 159 12.04 1.11 -12.88
CA ILE A 159 10.66 1.56 -12.68
C ILE A 159 10.60 2.42 -11.42
N GLY A 160 10.21 3.68 -11.57
CA GLY A 160 10.13 4.60 -10.44
C GLY A 160 9.05 4.21 -9.43
N ALA A 161 9.25 4.60 -8.18
CA ALA A 161 8.34 4.28 -7.09
C ALA A 161 6.90 4.79 -7.35
N GLY A 162 5.92 4.02 -6.88
CA GLY A 162 4.49 4.29 -7.03
C GLY A 162 3.94 4.14 -8.46
N SER A 163 4.74 3.69 -9.43
CA SER A 163 4.29 3.58 -10.83
C SER A 163 3.26 2.46 -11.05
N VAL A 164 2.36 2.65 -12.02
CA VAL A 164 1.37 1.64 -12.45
C VAL A 164 1.67 1.22 -13.88
N VAL A 165 2.37 0.10 -14.03
CA VAL A 165 2.84 -0.45 -15.32
C VAL A 165 1.69 -1.17 -16.00
N THR A 166 1.14 -0.55 -17.04
CA THR A 166 -0.03 -1.04 -17.80
C THR A 166 0.31 -1.52 -19.21
N LYS A 167 1.57 -1.35 -19.62
CA LYS A 167 2.08 -1.71 -20.94
C LYS A 167 3.50 -2.20 -20.80
N ASP A 168 3.94 -2.99 -21.77
CA ASP A 168 5.32 -3.48 -21.84
C ASP A 168 6.32 -2.32 -21.81
N ILE A 169 7.44 -2.57 -21.14
CA ILE A 169 8.55 -1.61 -21.01
C ILE A 169 9.75 -2.20 -21.76
N PRO A 170 10.29 -1.52 -22.78
CA PRO A 170 11.48 -2.00 -23.51
C PRO A 170 12.72 -2.04 -22.61
N ASP A 171 13.69 -2.87 -22.97
CA ASP A 171 14.98 -2.95 -22.29
C ASP A 171 15.64 -1.59 -22.09
N ASN A 172 16.50 -1.47 -21.07
CA ASN A 172 17.31 -0.29 -20.76
C ASN A 172 16.49 0.99 -20.51
N SER A 173 15.20 0.87 -20.21
CA SER A 173 14.31 2.00 -20.04
C SER A 173 14.20 2.45 -18.59
N ILE A 174 14.05 3.76 -18.39
CA ILE A 174 13.52 4.33 -17.15
C ILE A 174 12.07 4.73 -17.38
N ALA A 175 11.17 4.23 -16.54
CA ALA A 175 9.74 4.48 -16.66
C ALA A 175 9.11 4.87 -15.32
N VAL A 176 8.18 5.83 -15.34
CA VAL A 176 7.53 6.36 -14.12
C VAL A 176 6.06 6.71 -14.35
N GLY A 177 5.29 6.79 -13.27
CA GLY A 177 3.97 7.45 -13.23
C GLY A 177 2.76 6.51 -13.19
N ASN A 178 1.56 7.11 -13.15
CA ASN A 178 0.29 6.40 -13.24
C ASN A 178 -0.63 7.04 -14.31
N PRO A 179 -0.72 6.46 -15.52
CA PRO A 179 -0.05 5.22 -15.96
C PRO A 179 1.46 5.42 -16.14
N CYS A 180 2.22 4.34 -15.97
CA CYS A 180 3.68 4.32 -16.15
C CYS A 180 4.04 4.53 -17.61
N LYS A 181 5.02 5.40 -17.86
CA LYS A 181 5.54 5.71 -19.19
C LYS A 181 7.06 5.76 -19.18
N VAL A 182 7.68 5.26 -20.24
CA VAL A 182 9.11 5.43 -20.48
C VAL A 182 9.41 6.93 -20.63
N ILE A 183 10.34 7.43 -19.82
CA ILE A 183 10.77 8.83 -19.86
C ILE A 183 12.11 9.02 -20.57
N ARG A 184 12.99 8.01 -20.54
CA ARG A 184 14.27 7.96 -21.26
C ARG A 184 14.90 6.58 -21.19
N GLN A 185 15.95 6.39 -21.97
CA GLN A 185 16.88 5.26 -21.85
C GLN A 185 17.98 5.55 -20.82
N ILE A 186 18.52 4.47 -20.24
CA ILE A 186 19.73 4.47 -19.40
C ILE A 186 20.95 4.80 -20.27
N ASN A 187 21.87 5.62 -19.77
CA ASN A 187 23.08 6.02 -20.49
C ASN A 187 24.24 6.30 -19.53
N ASP A 188 25.42 6.62 -20.06
CA ASP A 188 26.65 6.78 -19.27
C ASP A 188 26.58 7.84 -18.17
N LYS A 189 25.72 8.87 -18.30
CA LYS A 189 25.52 9.88 -17.25
C LYS A 189 25.01 9.28 -15.94
N ASP A 190 24.27 8.17 -16.02
CA ASP A 190 23.78 7.45 -14.86
C ASP A 190 24.92 6.86 -14.02
N ARG A 191 25.99 6.40 -14.69
CA ARG A 191 27.22 5.91 -14.04
C ARG A 191 28.08 7.06 -13.53
N GLU A 192 28.25 8.12 -14.31
CA GLU A 192 29.01 9.32 -13.93
C GLU A 192 28.45 9.96 -12.66
N TYR A 193 27.13 10.06 -12.55
CA TYR A 193 26.46 10.57 -11.34
C TYR A 193 26.84 9.76 -10.11
N ILE A 194 26.81 8.43 -10.21
CA ILE A 194 27.19 7.55 -9.09
C ILE A 194 28.66 7.70 -8.71
N ASN A 195 29.55 7.82 -9.70
CA ASN A 195 30.97 8.06 -9.44
C ASN A 195 31.21 9.38 -8.70
N SER A 196 30.40 10.40 -8.94
CA SER A 196 30.50 11.69 -8.23
C SER A 196 30.13 11.61 -6.73
N LEU A 197 29.46 10.53 -6.31
CA LEU A 197 29.09 10.29 -4.91
C LEU A 197 30.09 9.39 -4.16
N ILE A 198 31.16 8.95 -4.82
CA ILE A 198 32.21 8.15 -4.21
C ILE A 198 33.09 9.05 -3.35
N LEU A 199 33.14 8.76 -2.05
CA LEU A 199 34.10 9.36 -1.13
C LEU A 199 35.29 8.41 -0.92
N ASP A 200 36.42 8.72 -1.55
CA ASP A 200 37.69 7.99 -1.39
C ASP A 200 38.48 8.49 -0.17
N ASP A 201 37.88 8.36 1.01
CA ASP A 201 38.52 8.62 2.30
C ASP A 201 38.34 7.40 3.20
N LYS A 202 39.43 6.68 3.45
CA LYS A 202 39.45 5.46 4.27
C LYS A 202 39.22 5.72 5.76
N THR A 203 39.30 6.97 6.21
CA THR A 203 38.96 7.35 7.60
C THR A 203 37.45 7.48 7.82
N LYS A 204 36.65 7.43 6.74
CA LYS A 204 35.19 7.54 6.78
C LYS A 204 34.55 6.18 6.51
N ASP A 205 33.89 5.65 7.53
CA ASP A 205 33.17 4.37 7.45
C ASP A 205 31.86 4.49 6.66
N SER A 206 31.19 3.35 6.45
CA SER A 206 29.92 3.29 5.72
C SER A 206 28.79 4.07 6.41
N LYS A 207 28.82 4.17 7.74
CA LYS A 207 27.85 4.96 8.51
C LYS A 207 28.01 6.45 8.22
N TYR A 208 29.23 6.98 8.29
CA TYR A 208 29.51 8.36 7.90
C TYR A 208 29.07 8.63 6.47
N LYS A 209 29.39 7.72 5.53
CA LYS A 209 29.01 7.86 4.12
C LYS A 209 27.48 7.93 3.96
N GLN A 210 26.75 7.02 4.61
CA GLN A 210 25.29 7.01 4.63
C GLN A 210 24.72 8.34 5.16
N GLU A 211 25.16 8.78 6.33
CA GLU A 211 24.65 9.99 7.00
C GLU A 211 24.93 11.28 6.21
N ASN A 212 25.97 11.28 5.36
CA ASN A 212 26.37 12.43 4.54
C ASN A 212 25.99 12.29 3.05
N GLY A 213 25.20 11.28 2.69
CA GLY A 213 24.68 11.09 1.32
C GLY A 213 25.70 10.60 0.29
N TYR A 214 26.87 10.13 0.74
CA TYR A 214 27.83 9.43 -0.11
C TYR A 214 27.40 7.98 -0.37
N ILE A 215 27.94 7.38 -1.41
CA ILE A 215 27.66 5.98 -1.71
C ILE A 215 28.35 5.06 -0.70
N TYR A 216 27.61 4.04 -0.25
CA TYR A 216 28.09 3.01 0.66
C TYR A 216 27.51 1.64 0.26
N SER A 217 28.03 0.57 0.83
CA SER A 217 27.53 -0.78 0.60
C SER A 217 26.48 -1.14 1.64
N ALA A 218 25.28 -1.58 1.20
CA ALA A 218 24.27 -2.12 2.11
C ALA A 218 24.69 -3.46 2.75
N LYS A 219 25.77 -4.09 2.25
CA LYS A 219 26.37 -5.31 2.82
C LYS A 219 27.42 -5.04 3.89
N ASP A 220 27.72 -3.77 4.18
CA ASP A 220 28.60 -3.41 5.28
C ASP A 220 28.03 -3.95 6.60
N GLU A 221 28.86 -4.62 7.39
CA GLU A 221 28.42 -5.33 8.60
C GLU A 221 27.81 -4.37 9.64
N ALA A 222 28.36 -3.16 9.79
CA ALA A 222 27.84 -2.20 10.75
C ALA A 222 26.46 -1.70 10.33
N ILE A 223 26.27 -1.41 9.03
CA ILE A 223 24.97 -1.05 8.47
C ILE A 223 23.97 -2.18 8.64
N PHE A 224 24.37 -3.41 8.28
CA PHE A 224 23.50 -4.58 8.34
C PHE A 224 23.02 -4.86 9.78
N ASN A 225 23.89 -4.71 10.77
CA ASN A 225 23.52 -4.88 12.18
C ASN A 225 22.51 -3.83 12.66
N ILE A 226 22.61 -2.57 12.21
CA ILE A 226 21.60 -1.53 12.52
C ILE A 226 20.23 -1.90 11.94
N VAL A 227 20.20 -2.38 10.70
CA VAL A 227 18.95 -2.85 10.06
C VAL A 227 18.39 -4.04 10.82
N LYS A 228 19.25 -4.97 11.23
CA LYS A 228 18.86 -6.15 12.00
C LYS A 228 18.17 -5.82 13.30
N ASP A 229 18.77 -4.93 14.09
CA ASP A 229 18.21 -4.50 15.36
C ASP A 229 16.90 -3.73 15.14
N THR A 230 16.88 -2.81 14.17
CA THR A 230 15.68 -2.01 13.86
C THR A 230 14.49 -2.90 13.49
N VAL A 231 14.68 -3.82 12.55
CA VAL A 231 13.61 -4.72 12.09
C VAL A 231 13.14 -5.62 13.23
N HIS A 232 14.04 -6.11 14.08
CA HIS A 232 13.67 -6.86 15.27
C HIS A 232 12.78 -6.04 16.23
N TYR A 233 13.14 -4.79 16.51
CA TYR A 233 12.31 -3.91 17.35
C TYR A 233 10.95 -3.61 16.69
N VAL A 234 10.92 -3.36 15.38
CA VAL A 234 9.68 -3.12 14.64
C VAL A 234 8.78 -4.37 14.64
N GLU A 235 9.34 -5.58 14.55
CA GLU A 235 8.60 -6.84 14.71
C GLU A 235 7.94 -6.97 16.09
N ILE A 236 8.64 -6.53 17.15
CA ILE A 236 8.07 -6.47 18.51
C ILE A 236 6.96 -5.42 18.59
N LEU A 237 7.20 -4.22 18.06
CA LEU A 237 6.19 -3.15 18.00
C LEU A 237 4.91 -3.63 17.30
N ASN A 238 5.05 -4.37 16.19
CA ASN A 238 3.93 -4.94 15.45
C ASN A 238 3.18 -6.06 16.18
N LYS A 239 3.77 -6.62 17.25
CA LYS A 239 3.09 -7.60 18.11
C LYS A 239 2.29 -6.93 19.24
N LEU A 240 2.72 -5.76 19.71
CA LEU A 240 2.00 -4.95 20.72
C LEU A 240 0.69 -4.41 20.15
N SER A 241 -0.39 -4.42 20.94
CA SER A 241 -1.68 -3.90 20.48
C SER A 241 -1.63 -2.40 20.33
N ASN A 242 -2.22 -1.84 19.27
CA ASN A 242 -2.36 -0.39 19.09
C ASN A 242 -3.15 0.28 20.24
N SER A 243 -3.90 -0.50 21.04
CA SER A 243 -4.55 -0.03 22.26
C SER A 243 -3.58 0.24 23.43
N GLU A 244 -2.36 -0.29 23.40
CA GLU A 244 -1.33 -0.11 24.44
C GLU A 244 -0.49 1.16 24.20
N ILE A 245 -1.16 2.32 24.08
CA ILE A 245 -0.55 3.58 23.61
C ILE A 245 0.74 3.92 24.38
N GLN A 246 0.68 4.02 25.70
CA GLN A 246 1.84 4.42 26.51
C GLN A 246 2.99 3.42 26.38
N ARG A 247 2.70 2.12 26.49
CA ARG A 247 3.71 1.04 26.37
C ARG A 247 4.42 1.08 25.02
N ARG A 248 3.66 1.29 23.93
CA ARG A 248 4.22 1.41 22.57
C ARG A 248 5.12 2.63 22.43
N ARG A 249 4.71 3.77 22.99
CA ARG A 249 5.51 5.02 22.97
C ARG A 249 6.79 4.88 23.77
N ASP A 250 6.72 4.30 24.96
CA ASP A 250 7.90 4.05 25.78
C ASP A 250 8.87 3.08 25.10
N PHE A 251 8.34 2.06 24.42
CA PHE A 251 9.16 1.16 23.61
C PHE A 251 9.79 1.87 22.41
N LEU A 252 9.04 2.67 21.64
CA LEU A 252 9.57 3.44 20.51
C LEU A 252 10.76 4.33 20.93
N ARG A 253 10.64 5.03 22.06
CA ARG A 253 11.72 5.90 22.59
C ARG A 253 13.04 5.19 22.85
N THR A 254 13.04 3.86 23.01
CA THR A 254 14.29 3.16 23.32
C THR A 254 15.17 2.96 22.09
N PHE A 255 14.65 3.15 20.87
CA PHE A 255 15.39 2.81 19.65
C PHE A 255 15.25 3.82 18.49
N VAL A 256 14.25 4.71 18.48
CA VAL A 256 14.19 5.80 17.48
C VAL A 256 15.07 6.98 17.89
N ALA A 257 15.51 7.79 16.91
CA ALA A 257 16.38 8.95 17.21
C ALA A 257 15.69 10.02 18.06
N LYS A 258 14.41 10.31 17.78
CA LYS A 258 13.62 11.25 18.57
C LYS A 258 12.13 10.93 18.49
N LEU A 259 11.47 10.91 19.65
CA LEU A 259 10.01 10.76 19.75
C LEU A 259 9.47 11.70 20.84
N ASP A 260 8.87 12.80 20.41
CA ASP A 260 8.33 13.83 21.31
C ASP A 260 7.00 13.42 21.97
N GLU A 261 6.49 14.32 22.81
CA GLU A 261 5.19 14.17 23.47
C GLU A 261 4.05 14.01 22.45
N GLY A 262 2.98 13.28 22.80
CA GLY A 262 1.91 12.90 21.88
C GLY A 262 2.25 12.01 20.67
N ALA A 263 3.49 11.90 20.22
CA ALA A 263 3.83 11.20 18.97
C ALA A 263 3.51 9.70 18.99
N MET A 264 2.90 9.17 17.91
CA MET A 264 2.34 7.81 17.84
C MET A 264 2.52 7.16 16.45
N ILE A 265 2.72 5.84 16.45
CA ILE A 265 2.79 4.99 15.24
C ILE A 265 1.85 3.79 15.42
N ASN A 266 0.94 3.59 14.46
CA ASN A 266 0.06 2.42 14.41
C ASN A 266 0.73 1.25 13.68
N SER A 267 0.52 0.03 14.20
CA SER A 267 0.90 -1.22 13.53
C SER A 267 -0.18 -1.72 12.57
N PRO A 268 0.18 -2.41 11.47
CA PRO A 268 1.54 -2.75 11.08
C PRO A 268 2.33 -1.53 10.60
N PHE A 269 3.62 -1.48 10.90
CA PHE A 269 4.57 -0.47 10.44
C PHE A 269 5.88 -1.17 10.06
N TYR A 270 6.61 -0.67 9.06
CA TYR A 270 7.86 -1.26 8.59
C TYR A 270 8.94 -0.20 8.47
N MET A 271 10.13 -0.46 8.99
CA MET A 271 11.25 0.49 9.00
C MET A 271 12.60 -0.24 9.01
N GLU A 272 13.62 0.34 8.37
CA GLU A 272 14.98 -0.24 8.30
C GLU A 272 16.00 0.46 9.22
N PHE A 273 15.85 1.75 9.52
CA PHE A 273 16.82 2.49 10.35
C PHE A 273 16.13 3.31 11.44
N ALA A 274 15.94 2.78 12.65
CA ALA A 274 15.21 3.51 13.67
C ALA A 274 15.92 4.80 14.13
N ASN A 275 17.26 4.77 14.14
CA ASN A 275 18.10 5.93 14.42
C ASN A 275 18.01 7.04 13.35
N HIS A 276 17.20 6.86 12.30
CA HIS A 276 16.91 7.84 11.26
C HIS A 276 15.43 8.25 11.24
N LEU A 277 14.76 8.21 12.38
CA LEU A 277 13.41 8.72 12.56
C LEU A 277 13.37 9.74 13.71
N GLU A 278 12.96 10.96 13.37
CA GLU A 278 12.59 12.00 14.33
C GLU A 278 11.10 12.34 14.16
N MET A 279 10.33 12.32 15.24
CA MET A 279 8.92 12.73 15.25
C MET A 279 8.67 13.81 16.31
N GLY A 280 8.13 14.94 15.85
CA GLY A 280 7.70 16.07 16.67
C GLY A 280 6.41 15.81 17.45
N VAL A 281 5.99 16.82 18.21
CA VAL A 281 4.88 16.76 19.16
C VAL A 281 3.58 16.41 18.44
N ASN A 282 2.80 15.48 19.00
CA ASN A 282 1.49 15.05 18.49
C ASN A 282 1.49 14.52 17.04
N SER A 283 2.65 14.20 16.47
CA SER A 283 2.71 13.63 15.12
C SER A 283 2.29 12.17 15.09
N PHE A 284 1.52 11.79 14.07
CA PHE A 284 0.84 10.51 14.00
C PHE A 284 1.11 9.80 12.67
N ILE A 285 1.54 8.53 12.75
CA ILE A 285 1.67 7.62 11.60
C ILE A 285 0.60 6.53 11.70
N ASN A 286 -0.25 6.46 10.67
CA ASN A 286 -1.36 5.52 10.62
C ASN A 286 -0.95 4.13 10.07
N TYR A 287 -1.92 3.22 9.91
CA TYR A 287 -1.71 1.80 9.60
C TYR A 287 -0.94 1.54 8.29
N ASP A 288 -0.15 0.47 8.29
CA ASP A 288 0.49 -0.13 7.10
C ASP A 288 1.43 0.83 6.36
N CYS A 289 2.05 1.77 7.09
CA CYS A 289 3.07 2.66 6.54
C CYS A 289 4.44 1.97 6.47
N ILE A 290 5.25 2.36 5.48
CA ILE A 290 6.58 1.77 5.22
C ILE A 290 7.62 2.88 5.15
N MET A 291 8.77 2.65 5.76
CA MET A 291 9.85 3.62 5.82
C MET A 291 11.21 2.97 5.48
N LEU A 292 11.69 3.18 4.26
CA LEU A 292 13.08 2.89 3.89
C LEU A 292 13.94 4.14 4.13
N ASN A 293 14.24 4.38 5.41
CA ASN A 293 14.94 5.57 5.90
C ASN A 293 16.46 5.37 6.04
N ASN A 294 17.11 4.94 4.96
CA ASN A 294 18.57 4.97 4.83
C ASN A 294 19.18 6.35 5.09
N ALA A 295 18.41 7.44 4.93
CA ALA A 295 18.71 8.75 5.48
C ALA A 295 17.57 9.20 6.40
N MET A 296 17.83 10.25 7.18
CA MET A 296 16.90 10.80 8.16
C MET A 296 15.52 11.14 7.56
N VAL A 297 14.46 10.69 8.21
CA VAL A 297 13.08 11.16 8.01
C VAL A 297 12.68 11.97 9.23
N LYS A 298 12.50 13.28 9.05
CA LYS A 298 12.08 14.20 10.11
C LYS A 298 10.62 14.57 9.91
N LEU A 299 9.78 14.30 10.90
CA LEU A 299 8.42 14.81 10.98
C LEU A 299 8.38 15.89 12.06
N GLY A 300 7.92 17.09 11.70
CA GLY A 300 7.70 18.21 12.63
C GLY A 300 6.55 17.95 13.60
N ASP A 301 5.99 19.02 14.15
CA ASP A 301 4.88 18.94 15.11
C ASP A 301 3.53 18.82 14.37
N ASN A 302 2.60 18.06 14.95
CA ASN A 302 1.22 17.85 14.44
C ASN A 302 1.17 17.35 12.98
N VAL A 303 2.16 16.57 12.55
CA VAL A 303 2.17 15.94 11.24
C VAL A 303 1.23 14.74 11.26
N LEU A 304 0.27 14.71 10.32
CA LEU A 304 -0.66 13.61 10.15
C LEU A 304 -0.28 12.79 8.92
N VAL A 305 0.12 11.55 9.13
CA VAL A 305 0.45 10.59 8.06
C VAL A 305 -0.65 9.56 7.94
N GLY A 306 -1.38 9.60 6.83
CA GLY A 306 -2.46 8.67 6.50
C GLY A 306 -1.98 7.23 6.32
N PRO A 307 -2.91 6.26 6.23
CA PRO A 307 -2.54 4.84 6.14
C PRO A 307 -1.86 4.53 4.82
N LYS A 308 -1.02 3.50 4.79
CA LYS A 308 -0.29 3.04 3.59
C LYS A 308 0.64 4.09 2.98
N VAL A 309 1.06 5.11 3.72
CA VAL A 309 2.06 6.07 3.25
C VAL A 309 3.44 5.45 3.29
N SER A 310 4.24 5.73 2.26
CA SER A 310 5.62 5.26 2.15
C SER A 310 6.62 6.40 2.14
N PHE A 311 7.72 6.24 2.85
CA PHE A 311 8.88 7.14 2.84
C PHE A 311 10.10 6.38 2.30
N TYR A 312 10.62 6.78 1.14
CA TYR A 312 11.73 6.11 0.47
C TYR A 312 12.91 7.05 0.28
N THR A 313 13.85 7.01 1.22
CA THR A 313 15.08 7.81 1.15
C THR A 313 16.19 7.11 0.35
N ALA A 314 16.17 5.78 0.34
CA ALA A 314 17.17 4.93 -0.29
C ALA A 314 17.09 4.99 -1.82
N MET A 315 18.24 5.14 -2.47
CA MET A 315 18.39 5.08 -3.92
C MET A 315 19.52 4.12 -4.28
N HIS A 316 19.33 3.39 -5.37
CA HIS A 316 20.36 2.54 -5.96
C HIS A 316 20.93 3.18 -7.24
N PRO A 317 22.15 2.80 -7.64
CA PRO A 317 22.66 3.08 -8.98
C PRO A 317 21.64 2.66 -10.04
N ILE A 318 21.51 3.48 -11.09
CA ILE A 318 20.71 3.14 -12.27
C ILE A 318 21.45 2.12 -13.14
N ASP A 319 22.80 2.22 -13.22
CA ASP A 319 23.65 1.21 -13.87
C ASP A 319 23.58 -0.13 -13.11
N ALA A 320 23.26 -1.21 -13.83
CA ALA A 320 23.09 -2.53 -13.25
C ALA A 320 24.35 -3.07 -12.57
N LYS A 321 25.53 -2.91 -13.19
CA LYS A 321 26.79 -3.45 -12.64
C LYS A 321 27.17 -2.79 -11.31
N GLN A 322 26.85 -1.50 -11.16
CA GLN A 322 27.02 -0.80 -9.88
C GLN A 322 25.97 -1.26 -8.85
N ARG A 323 24.72 -1.46 -9.27
CA ARG A 323 23.63 -1.92 -8.38
C ARG A 323 23.86 -3.34 -7.86
N GLU A 324 24.45 -4.22 -8.67
CA GLU A 324 24.83 -5.60 -8.31
C GLU A 324 25.79 -5.68 -7.10
N GLN A 325 26.53 -4.61 -6.86
CA GLN A 325 27.44 -4.48 -5.72
C GLN A 325 26.73 -4.03 -4.43
N TRP A 326 25.40 -3.94 -4.44
CA TRP A 326 24.57 -3.50 -3.31
C TRP A 326 24.90 -2.08 -2.83
N LEU A 327 25.30 -1.23 -3.77
CA LEU A 327 25.57 0.17 -3.49
C LEU A 327 24.27 0.94 -3.28
N VAL A 328 24.29 1.84 -2.30
CA VAL A 328 23.17 2.68 -1.89
C VAL A 328 23.68 4.09 -1.61
N TYR A 329 22.88 5.08 -1.92
CA TYR A 329 22.97 6.43 -1.36
C TYR A 329 21.57 6.86 -0.95
N ALA A 330 21.47 7.83 -0.05
CA ALA A 330 20.18 8.27 0.45
C ALA A 330 20.15 9.78 0.64
N LYS A 331 18.96 10.35 0.49
CA LYS A 331 18.73 11.77 0.77
C LYS A 331 17.60 11.89 1.79
N PRO A 332 17.74 12.78 2.79
CA PRO A 332 16.77 12.88 3.87
C PRO A 332 15.40 13.37 3.36
N ILE A 333 14.36 13.09 4.14
CA ILE A 333 13.03 13.67 3.96
C ILE A 333 12.75 14.57 5.15
N THR A 334 12.31 15.79 4.90
CA THR A 334 11.85 16.71 5.94
C THR A 334 10.38 17.01 5.73
N VAL A 335 9.57 16.81 6.77
CA VAL A 335 8.16 17.18 6.79
C VAL A 335 8.00 18.20 7.91
N GLU A 336 7.69 19.45 7.55
CA GLU A 336 7.52 20.53 8.51
C GLU A 336 6.16 20.42 9.24
N ASP A 337 5.95 21.33 10.18
CA ASP A 337 4.81 21.31 11.10
C ASP A 337 3.46 21.35 10.38
N ASN A 338 2.48 20.70 11.00
CA ASN A 338 1.07 20.66 10.61
C ASN A 338 0.81 20.06 9.22
N VAL A 339 1.79 19.41 8.60
CA VAL A 339 1.59 18.77 7.30
C VAL A 339 0.60 17.62 7.42
N TRP A 340 -0.29 17.50 6.44
CA TRP A 340 -1.18 16.35 6.31
C TRP A 340 -0.85 15.55 5.03
N ILE A 341 -0.49 14.29 5.19
CA ILE A 341 -0.21 13.36 4.10
C ILE A 341 -1.36 12.36 3.98
N GLY A 342 -2.10 12.43 2.87
CA GLY A 342 -3.20 11.53 2.56
C GLY A 342 -2.75 10.09 2.36
N GLY A 343 -3.64 9.15 2.67
CA GLY A 343 -3.31 7.72 2.61
C GLY A 343 -2.84 7.24 1.24
N SER A 344 -2.01 6.20 1.21
CA SER A 344 -1.36 5.63 0.02
C SER A 344 -0.39 6.56 -0.73
N ALA A 345 -0.02 7.72 -0.19
CA ALA A 345 0.99 8.58 -0.80
C ALA A 345 2.42 8.00 -0.64
N THR A 346 3.32 8.36 -1.56
CA THR A 346 4.73 7.97 -1.55
C THR A 346 5.60 9.22 -1.56
N ILE A 347 6.52 9.34 -0.60
CA ILE A 347 7.45 10.47 -0.45
C ILE A 347 8.87 9.99 -0.76
N LEU A 348 9.55 10.63 -1.72
CA LEU A 348 10.91 10.26 -2.12
C LEU A 348 11.98 11.08 -1.40
N GLY A 349 13.17 10.50 -1.27
CA GLY A 349 14.33 11.12 -0.64
C GLY A 349 14.77 12.43 -1.28
N GLY A 350 15.21 13.36 -0.44
CA GLY A 350 15.66 14.70 -0.85
C GLY A 350 14.54 15.71 -1.00
N VAL A 351 13.38 15.45 -0.39
CA VAL A 351 12.20 16.31 -0.41
C VAL A 351 11.97 16.96 0.95
N THR A 352 11.68 18.26 0.92
CA THR A 352 11.08 19.00 2.03
C THR A 352 9.61 19.29 1.73
N ILE A 353 8.71 18.89 2.63
CA ILE A 353 7.29 19.24 2.59
C ILE A 353 7.07 20.38 3.59
N GLY A 354 6.86 21.58 3.06
CA GLY A 354 6.76 22.81 3.84
C GLY A 354 5.50 22.86 4.72
N LYS A 355 5.57 23.67 5.76
CA LYS A 355 4.56 23.74 6.83
C LYS A 355 3.15 23.96 6.29
N ASN A 356 2.19 23.34 6.98
CA ASN A 356 0.76 23.35 6.66
C ASN A 356 0.41 22.75 5.29
N ALA A 357 1.36 22.24 4.52
CA ALA A 357 1.08 21.65 3.21
C ALA A 357 0.23 20.38 3.35
N ILE A 358 -0.49 20.07 2.28
CA ILE A 358 -1.32 18.88 2.19
C ILE A 358 -0.89 18.07 0.97
N VAL A 359 -0.55 16.80 1.19
CA VAL A 359 -0.30 15.82 0.14
C VAL A 359 -1.57 14.99 -0.02
N GLY A 360 -2.17 14.99 -1.22
CA GLY A 360 -3.36 14.20 -1.49
C GLY A 360 -3.11 12.70 -1.46
N ALA A 361 -4.17 11.93 -1.22
CA ALA A 361 -4.11 10.47 -1.23
C ALA A 361 -3.52 9.93 -2.55
N GLY A 362 -2.68 8.91 -2.45
CA GLY A 362 -2.01 8.27 -3.59
C GLY A 362 -1.00 9.16 -4.34
N ALA A 363 -0.65 10.35 -3.84
CA ALA A 363 0.30 11.22 -4.52
C ALA A 363 1.74 10.69 -4.42
N VAL A 364 2.57 10.93 -5.44
CA VAL A 364 4.01 10.57 -5.43
C VAL A 364 4.86 11.82 -5.44
N VAL A 365 5.37 12.21 -4.27
CA VAL A 365 6.11 13.46 -4.08
C VAL A 365 7.58 13.26 -4.44
N THR A 366 8.00 13.93 -5.51
CA THR A 366 9.34 13.81 -6.12
C THR A 366 10.18 15.09 -6.02
N LYS A 367 9.59 16.16 -5.48
CA LYS A 367 10.17 17.50 -5.35
C LYS A 367 9.60 18.17 -4.12
N ASP A 368 10.31 19.19 -3.63
CA ASP A 368 9.88 20.02 -2.51
C ASP A 368 8.47 20.57 -2.73
N VAL A 369 7.74 20.66 -1.62
CA VAL A 369 6.39 21.23 -1.58
C VAL A 369 6.45 22.50 -0.76
N GLU A 370 6.12 23.61 -1.40
CA GLU A 370 6.06 24.91 -0.74
C GLU A 370 5.06 24.91 0.44
N PRO A 371 5.31 25.68 1.51
CA PRO A 371 4.34 25.89 2.58
C PRO A 371 2.95 26.31 2.08
N ASN A 372 1.92 25.90 2.83
CA ASN A 372 0.51 26.19 2.54
C ASN A 372 0.09 25.76 1.12
N THR A 373 0.59 24.62 0.64
CA THR A 373 0.31 24.11 -0.72
C THR A 373 -0.37 22.76 -0.65
N ILE A 374 -1.35 22.55 -1.53
CA ILE A 374 -1.95 21.24 -1.76
C ILE A 374 -1.32 20.65 -3.02
N VAL A 375 -0.77 19.43 -2.92
CA VAL A 375 -0.23 18.68 -4.07
C VAL A 375 -0.95 17.35 -4.25
N VAL A 376 -1.16 16.91 -5.50
CA VAL A 376 -1.87 15.66 -5.83
C VAL A 376 -1.27 15.00 -7.06
N GLY A 377 -1.55 13.71 -7.27
CA GLY A 377 -1.21 12.97 -8.49
C GLY A 377 0.13 12.22 -8.45
N ASN A 378 0.41 11.48 -9.51
CA ASN A 378 1.64 10.71 -9.67
C ASN A 378 2.29 10.99 -11.05
N PRO A 379 3.37 11.79 -11.12
CA PRO A 379 4.01 12.49 -9.99
C PRO A 379 3.13 13.61 -9.42
N ALA A 380 3.39 13.97 -8.17
CA ALA A 380 2.64 15.02 -7.47
C ALA A 380 2.86 16.38 -8.13
N ARG A 381 1.77 17.13 -8.27
CA ARG A 381 1.75 18.50 -8.81
C ARG A 381 0.93 19.40 -7.91
N VAL A 382 1.28 20.68 -7.89
CA VAL A 382 0.52 21.72 -7.19
C VAL A 382 -0.91 21.74 -7.73
N LEU A 383 -1.87 21.57 -6.82
CA LEU A 383 -3.29 21.74 -7.08
C LEU A 383 -3.70 23.20 -6.86
N ARG A 384 -3.39 23.74 -5.66
CA ARG A 384 -3.62 25.14 -5.27
C ARG A 384 -2.91 25.46 -3.95
N LYS A 385 -2.94 26.73 -3.55
CA LYS A 385 -2.56 27.17 -2.20
C LYS A 385 -3.72 27.05 -1.21
N ILE A 386 -3.38 26.89 0.06
CA ILE A 386 -4.26 27.02 1.22
C ILE A 386 -4.28 28.50 1.61
N THR A 387 -5.45 29.04 1.89
CA THR A 387 -5.66 30.47 2.16
C THR A 387 -6.55 30.68 3.38
N ALA A 388 -6.63 31.91 3.88
CA ALA A 388 -7.54 32.27 4.97
C ALA A 388 -9.02 31.95 4.69
N GLU A 389 -9.41 31.84 3.41
CA GLU A 389 -10.77 31.44 3.02
C GLU A 389 -11.07 29.99 3.42
N ASP A 390 -10.05 29.11 3.45
CA ASP A 390 -10.23 27.72 3.88
C ASP A 390 -10.59 27.65 5.39
N SER A 391 -9.93 28.47 6.22
CA SER A 391 -10.26 28.63 7.64
C SER A 391 -11.64 29.25 7.85
N LYS A 392 -11.96 30.32 7.12
CA LYS A 392 -13.28 30.97 7.18
C LYS A 392 -14.39 30.00 6.82
N LYS A 393 -14.22 29.20 5.77
CA LYS A 393 -15.17 28.17 5.37
C LYS A 393 -15.38 27.12 6.47
N TYR A 394 -14.31 26.68 7.13
CA TYR A 394 -14.43 25.78 8.28
C TYR A 394 -15.28 26.39 9.39
N GLN A 395 -15.01 27.64 9.78
CA GLN A 395 -15.76 28.33 10.84
C GLN A 395 -17.24 28.53 10.46
N GLU A 396 -17.54 28.87 9.21
CA GLU A 396 -18.92 28.99 8.71
C GLU A 396 -19.66 27.64 8.70
N GLU A 397 -18.97 26.53 8.38
CA GLU A 397 -19.55 25.18 8.48
C GLU A 397 -19.77 24.76 9.94
N LEU A 398 -18.85 25.10 10.84
CA LEU A 398 -18.96 24.82 12.27
C LEU A 398 -20.15 25.57 12.89
N ALA A 399 -20.29 26.88 12.62
CA ALA A 399 -21.38 27.71 13.14
C ALA A 399 -22.79 27.26 12.71
N LYS A 400 -22.89 26.51 11.60
CA LYS A 400 -24.16 25.94 11.11
C LYS A 400 -24.59 24.66 11.85
N GLN A 401 -23.72 24.06 12.66
CA GLN A 401 -24.05 22.85 13.43
C GLN A 401 -24.90 23.23 14.65
N LYS A 402 -26.22 23.05 14.53
CA LYS A 402 -27.22 23.52 15.51
C LYS A 402 -27.36 22.65 16.77
N ASP A 403 -26.76 21.46 16.81
CA ASP A 403 -26.99 20.47 17.85
C ASP A 403 -25.71 20.14 18.62
N ILE A 404 -25.46 20.94 19.66
CA ILE A 404 -24.25 20.89 20.49
C ILE A 404 -24.21 19.70 21.47
N ASN A 405 -25.34 19.01 21.68
CA ASN A 405 -25.46 17.94 22.67
C ASN A 405 -25.25 16.53 22.07
N LYS A 406 -24.98 16.43 20.77
CA LYS A 406 -24.65 15.14 20.14
C LYS A 406 -23.32 14.60 20.65
N SER A 407 -23.24 13.28 20.78
CA SER A 407 -21.96 12.61 20.97
C SER A 407 -21.06 12.83 19.74
N GLU A 408 -19.73 12.71 19.91
CA GLU A 408 -18.80 12.82 18.79
C GLU A 408 -19.06 11.73 17.73
N PHE A 409 -19.52 10.55 18.15
CA PHE A 409 -19.95 9.49 17.24
C PHE A 409 -21.16 9.90 16.40
N ASP A 410 -22.19 10.52 17.00
CA ASP A 410 -23.38 10.95 16.26
C ASP A 410 -23.07 12.11 15.31
N LYS A 411 -22.14 13.01 15.69
CA LYS A 411 -21.62 14.06 14.80
C LYS A 411 -20.90 13.44 13.61
N MET A 412 -19.99 12.49 13.87
CA MET A 412 -19.27 11.73 12.85
C MET A 412 -20.23 11.07 11.84
N MET A 413 -21.24 10.34 12.33
CA MET A 413 -22.23 9.68 11.49
C MET A 413 -23.10 10.66 10.70
N ALA A 414 -23.41 11.83 11.27
CA ALA A 414 -24.13 12.90 10.58
C ALA A 414 -23.26 13.69 9.58
N GLY A 415 -21.98 13.35 9.41
CA GLY A 415 -21.04 14.10 8.57
C GLY A 415 -20.79 15.52 9.08
N GLN A 416 -20.95 15.74 10.39
CA GLN A 416 -20.61 16.98 11.07
C GLN A 416 -19.13 16.99 11.47
N TRP A 417 -18.60 18.16 11.84
CA TRP A 417 -17.27 18.24 12.45
C TRP A 417 -17.33 17.59 13.83
N TYR A 418 -16.44 16.65 14.10
CA TYR A 418 -16.33 15.94 15.37
C TYR A 418 -14.86 15.90 15.82
N ASN A 419 -14.62 15.75 17.11
CA ASN A 419 -13.28 15.55 17.65
C ASN A 419 -12.96 14.06 17.66
N ALA A 420 -12.07 13.64 16.74
CA ALA A 420 -11.61 12.27 16.65
C ALA A 420 -10.77 11.84 17.85
N MET A 421 -10.23 12.78 18.64
CA MET A 421 -9.44 12.54 19.84
C MET A 421 -10.29 12.50 21.12
N ASP A 422 -11.60 12.65 21.02
CA ASP A 422 -12.49 12.47 22.16
C ASP A 422 -12.34 11.05 22.74
N TYR A 423 -12.42 10.95 24.07
CA TYR A 423 -12.22 9.71 24.80
C TYR A 423 -13.16 8.59 24.34
N SER A 424 -14.42 8.92 24.02
CA SER A 424 -15.39 7.93 23.52
C SER A 424 -14.97 7.36 22.16
N MET A 425 -14.46 8.21 21.27
CA MET A 425 -13.99 7.82 19.95
C MET A 425 -12.70 6.98 20.03
N LEU A 426 -11.77 7.38 20.90
CA LEU A 426 -10.54 6.61 21.17
C LEU A 426 -10.85 5.21 21.68
N LYS A 427 -11.80 5.10 22.62
CA LYS A 427 -12.22 3.80 23.17
C LYS A 427 -12.80 2.88 22.09
N LEU A 428 -13.65 3.40 21.21
CA LEU A 428 -14.21 2.63 20.09
C LEU A 428 -13.11 2.09 19.17
N ARG A 429 -12.13 2.93 18.78
CA ARG A 429 -10.99 2.48 17.97
C ARG A 429 -10.14 1.43 18.68
N GLN A 430 -9.88 1.59 19.97
CA GLN A 430 -9.12 0.62 20.76
C GLN A 430 -9.81 -0.75 20.85
N GLU A 431 -11.13 -0.77 21.02
CA GLU A 431 -11.92 -2.00 21.02
C GLU A 431 -11.88 -2.70 19.66
N ASN A 432 -11.99 -1.95 18.57
CA ASN A 432 -11.93 -2.50 17.23
C ASN A 432 -10.51 -2.97 16.83
N ASN A 433 -9.47 -2.23 17.21
CA ASN A 433 -8.07 -2.61 16.97
C ASN A 433 -7.76 -4.03 17.46
N LYS A 434 -8.29 -4.41 18.64
CA LYS A 434 -8.11 -5.79 19.17
C LYS A 434 -8.72 -6.85 18.25
N LYS A 435 -9.86 -6.55 17.62
CA LYS A 435 -10.54 -7.46 16.70
C LYS A 435 -9.79 -7.59 15.38
N THR A 436 -9.39 -6.47 14.77
CA THR A 436 -8.65 -6.45 13.50
C THR A 436 -7.24 -7.03 13.64
N GLU A 437 -6.58 -6.81 14.78
CA GLU A 437 -5.30 -7.44 15.14
C GLU A 437 -5.44 -8.96 15.30
N ALA A 438 -6.52 -9.45 15.91
CA ALA A 438 -6.79 -10.88 16.01
C ALA A 438 -7.09 -11.49 14.63
N TYR A 439 -7.89 -10.80 13.83
CA TYR A 439 -8.24 -11.22 12.47
C TYR A 439 -7.02 -11.31 11.54
N SER A 440 -6.10 -10.35 11.65
CA SER A 440 -4.85 -10.34 10.89
C SER A 440 -3.87 -11.46 11.26
N ARG A 441 -4.14 -12.18 12.36
CA ARG A 441 -3.33 -13.32 12.84
C ARG A 441 -3.99 -14.67 12.59
N ILE A 442 -5.09 -14.72 11.82
CA ILE A 442 -5.70 -15.99 11.39
C ILE A 442 -4.66 -16.85 10.70
N THR A 443 -4.69 -18.14 11.01
CA THR A 443 -3.83 -19.17 10.41
C THR A 443 -4.70 -20.20 9.72
N ILE A 444 -4.10 -21.16 9.00
CA ILE A 444 -4.84 -22.26 8.37
C ILE A 444 -5.71 -23.04 9.38
N ASN A 445 -5.24 -23.20 10.62
CA ASN A 445 -5.95 -23.91 11.68
C ASN A 445 -7.15 -23.12 12.24
N THR A 446 -7.17 -21.81 12.04
CA THR A 446 -8.26 -20.93 12.51
C THR A 446 -9.08 -20.33 11.37
N LEU A 447 -8.81 -20.76 10.13
CA LEU A 447 -9.47 -20.24 8.93
C LEU A 447 -10.99 -20.45 8.96
N SER A 448 -11.45 -21.55 9.56
CA SER A 448 -12.88 -21.85 9.76
C SER A 448 -13.62 -20.82 10.63
N TYR A 449 -12.90 -20.04 11.45
CA TYR A 449 -13.48 -18.96 12.26
C TYR A 449 -13.49 -17.60 11.57
N LYS A 450 -12.87 -17.48 10.39
CA LYS A 450 -12.67 -16.21 9.69
C LYS A 450 -13.97 -15.43 9.53
N ASP A 451 -15.03 -16.06 9.05
CA ASP A 451 -16.28 -15.34 8.78
C ASP A 451 -16.98 -14.91 10.07
N ARG A 452 -16.88 -15.71 11.14
CA ARG A 452 -17.38 -15.30 12.46
C ARG A 452 -16.62 -14.09 12.99
N MET A 453 -15.31 -14.05 12.82
CA MET A 453 -14.47 -12.93 13.26
C MET A 453 -14.73 -11.68 12.41
N ALA A 454 -14.88 -11.83 11.08
CA ALA A 454 -15.24 -10.74 10.19
C ALA A 454 -16.60 -10.14 10.56
N LYS A 455 -17.62 -10.99 10.82
CA LYS A 455 -18.95 -10.59 11.33
C LYS A 455 -18.90 -9.83 12.66
N ALA A 456 -17.88 -10.07 13.49
CA ALA A 456 -17.70 -9.35 14.75
C ALA A 456 -16.99 -7.99 14.58
N ILE A 457 -16.35 -7.77 13.42
CA ILE A 457 -15.67 -6.51 13.05
C ILE A 457 -16.64 -5.59 12.34
N VAL A 458 -17.28 -6.06 11.25
CA VAL A 458 -18.10 -5.22 10.37
C VAL A 458 -19.55 -5.12 10.86
N LYS A 459 -20.25 -4.05 10.48
CA LYS A 459 -21.65 -3.79 10.82
C LYS A 459 -22.61 -4.80 10.19
N GLU A 460 -22.42 -5.04 8.89
CA GLU A 460 -23.24 -5.96 8.09
C GLU A 460 -22.32 -6.84 7.26
N PHE A 461 -22.65 -8.14 7.22
CA PHE A 461 -21.90 -9.15 6.48
C PHE A 461 -22.89 -10.07 5.78
N GLY A 462 -23.07 -9.83 4.47
CA GLY A 462 -24.02 -10.52 3.63
C GLY A 462 -23.72 -12.01 3.47
N ASP A 463 -24.70 -12.71 2.90
CA ASP A 463 -24.59 -14.15 2.66
C ASP A 463 -23.48 -14.42 1.62
N ASN A 464 -22.64 -15.41 1.92
CA ASN A 464 -21.45 -15.75 1.12
C ASN A 464 -20.46 -14.58 0.89
N ALA A 465 -20.55 -13.49 1.65
CA ALA A 465 -19.52 -12.47 1.65
C ALA A 465 -18.20 -13.05 2.18
N ASN A 466 -17.09 -12.57 1.66
CA ASN A 466 -15.77 -13.07 1.98
C ASN A 466 -14.79 -11.90 2.16
N ILE A 467 -14.26 -11.73 3.37
CA ILE A 467 -13.10 -10.88 3.64
C ILE A 467 -11.91 -11.83 3.82
N ILE A 468 -10.80 -11.54 3.15
CA ILE A 468 -9.56 -12.31 3.24
C ILE A 468 -8.58 -11.58 4.17
N PRO A 469 -7.99 -12.24 5.18
CA PRO A 469 -7.05 -11.60 6.09
C PRO A 469 -5.68 -11.30 5.43
N PRO A 470 -4.94 -10.28 5.89
CA PRO A 470 -5.31 -9.35 6.97
C PRO A 470 -6.31 -8.28 6.50
N PHE A 471 -7.02 -7.66 7.45
CA PHE A 471 -7.94 -6.55 7.19
C PHE A 471 -7.92 -5.59 8.37
N THR A 472 -7.93 -4.29 8.09
CA THR A 472 -7.91 -3.23 9.10
C THR A 472 -8.97 -2.19 8.82
N CYS A 473 -9.64 -1.73 9.88
CA CYS A 473 -10.54 -0.59 9.86
C CYS A 473 -10.46 0.17 11.19
N ASP A 474 -10.93 1.42 11.23
CA ASP A 474 -10.86 2.27 12.42
C ASP A 474 -11.85 1.79 13.48
N TYR A 475 -13.12 1.72 13.14
CA TYR A 475 -14.22 1.45 14.05
C TYR A 475 -14.89 0.08 13.79
N GLY A 476 -14.87 -0.38 12.54
CA GLY A 476 -15.53 -1.61 12.07
C GLY A 476 -17.06 -1.53 12.01
N CYS A 477 -17.68 -0.86 12.98
CA CYS A 477 -19.12 -0.71 13.11
C CYS A 477 -19.79 0.13 12.02
N ASN A 478 -19.05 0.65 11.02
CA ASN A 478 -19.59 1.40 9.89
C ASN A 478 -19.36 0.74 8.53
N VAL A 479 -18.70 -0.42 8.48
CA VAL A 479 -18.52 -1.17 7.22
C VAL A 479 -19.70 -2.10 6.99
N LYS A 480 -20.34 -2.02 5.82
CA LYS A 480 -21.40 -2.92 5.37
C LYS A 480 -20.94 -3.65 4.11
N VAL A 481 -21.04 -4.98 4.13
CA VAL A 481 -20.61 -5.85 3.03
C VAL A 481 -21.82 -6.63 2.52
N GLY A 482 -22.20 -6.42 1.26
CA GLY A 482 -23.33 -7.11 0.63
C GLY A 482 -23.05 -8.56 0.26
N ASP A 483 -24.10 -9.29 -0.09
CA ASP A 483 -24.04 -10.72 -0.44
C ASP A 483 -23.06 -11.01 -1.58
N ASN A 484 -22.39 -12.17 -1.52
CA ASN A 484 -21.46 -12.66 -2.55
C ASN A 484 -20.32 -11.68 -2.89
N THR A 485 -19.98 -10.78 -1.98
CA THR A 485 -18.90 -9.79 -2.13
C THR A 485 -17.57 -10.38 -1.68
N VAL A 486 -16.49 -10.07 -2.41
CA VAL A 486 -15.13 -10.46 -2.04
C VAL A 486 -14.29 -9.22 -1.76
N ILE A 487 -13.75 -9.13 -0.55
CA ILE A 487 -12.70 -8.17 -0.18
C ILE A 487 -11.41 -8.95 -0.02
N ASN A 488 -10.49 -8.74 -0.96
CA ASN A 488 -9.20 -9.40 -0.94
C ASN A 488 -8.29 -8.77 0.15
N HIS A 489 -7.19 -9.45 0.44
CA HIS A 489 -6.37 -9.23 1.62
C HIS A 489 -5.71 -7.84 1.68
N SER A 490 -5.28 -7.48 2.89
CA SER A 490 -4.54 -6.26 3.20
C SER A 490 -5.30 -4.95 2.96
N GLY A 491 -6.64 -5.00 2.94
CA GLY A 491 -7.49 -3.81 2.87
C GLY A 491 -7.37 -2.94 4.14
N VAL A 492 -7.34 -1.62 3.97
CA VAL A 492 -7.37 -0.65 5.09
C VAL A 492 -8.51 0.34 4.87
N PHE A 493 -9.59 0.19 5.64
CA PHE A 493 -10.83 0.95 5.48
C PHE A 493 -11.02 1.89 6.68
N LEU A 494 -10.79 3.19 6.50
CA LEU A 494 -11.06 4.19 7.54
C LEU A 494 -12.56 4.49 7.54
N ASP A 495 -13.34 3.68 8.26
CA ASP A 495 -14.80 3.72 8.33
C ASP A 495 -15.30 4.79 9.31
N THR A 496 -14.77 6.01 9.18
CA THR A 496 -15.21 7.18 9.95
C THR A 496 -16.62 7.64 9.53
N ASN A 497 -17.18 7.12 8.45
CA ASN A 497 -18.62 7.10 8.18
C ASN A 497 -18.95 5.74 7.54
N GLU A 498 -20.19 5.55 7.10
CA GLU A 498 -20.58 4.32 6.43
C GLU A 498 -19.72 4.06 5.18
N ILE A 499 -19.21 2.83 5.09
CA ILE A 499 -18.62 2.27 3.88
C ILE A 499 -19.57 1.19 3.42
N ASN A 500 -20.37 1.50 2.40
CA ASN A 500 -21.39 0.62 1.86
C ASN A 500 -20.83 -0.10 0.65
N ILE A 501 -20.67 -1.43 0.74
CA ILE A 501 -20.22 -2.27 -0.36
C ILE A 501 -21.37 -3.13 -0.83
N GLY A 502 -21.83 -2.89 -2.05
CA GLY A 502 -22.94 -3.58 -2.69
C GLY A 502 -22.67 -5.07 -2.95
N LYS A 503 -23.70 -5.79 -3.37
CA LYS A 503 -23.65 -7.25 -3.61
C LYS A 503 -22.74 -7.57 -4.80
N HIS A 504 -22.11 -8.73 -4.80
CA HIS A 504 -21.22 -9.21 -5.88
C HIS A 504 -20.05 -8.26 -6.20
N ALA A 505 -19.73 -7.33 -5.29
CA ALA A 505 -18.60 -6.43 -5.49
C ALA A 505 -17.28 -7.20 -5.29
N LEU A 506 -16.24 -6.80 -6.02
CA LEU A 506 -14.90 -7.37 -5.91
C LEU A 506 -13.92 -6.24 -5.56
N ILE A 507 -13.28 -6.33 -4.40
CA ILE A 507 -12.27 -5.36 -3.95
C ILE A 507 -10.90 -6.03 -3.97
N GLY A 508 -10.03 -5.58 -4.87
CA GLY A 508 -8.69 -6.11 -5.03
C GLY A 508 -7.80 -5.86 -3.81
N PRO A 509 -6.68 -6.60 -3.68
CA PRO A 509 -5.87 -6.59 -2.48
C PRO A 509 -5.27 -5.20 -2.25
N LYS A 510 -4.99 -4.88 -0.99
CA LYS A 510 -4.37 -3.62 -0.55
C LYS A 510 -5.13 -2.33 -0.90
N SER A 511 -6.39 -2.44 -1.33
CA SER A 511 -7.21 -1.25 -1.57
C SER A 511 -7.50 -0.49 -0.28
N GLY A 512 -7.61 0.83 -0.38
CA GLY A 512 -7.89 1.73 0.72
C GLY A 512 -9.18 2.51 0.49
N LEU A 513 -10.10 2.48 1.45
CA LEU A 513 -11.34 3.26 1.44
C LEU A 513 -11.29 4.22 2.62
N TYR A 514 -11.18 5.52 2.36
CA TYR A 514 -10.88 6.50 3.41
C TYR A 514 -12.04 7.47 3.59
N GLY A 515 -12.82 7.33 4.67
CA GLY A 515 -13.97 8.19 4.95
C GLY A 515 -13.64 9.53 5.62
N ALA A 516 -12.42 9.69 6.15
CA ALA A 516 -12.02 10.83 6.97
C ALA A 516 -11.55 12.04 6.15
N ILE A 517 -11.96 13.24 6.58
CA ILE A 517 -11.58 14.55 6.07
C ILE A 517 -11.06 15.38 7.24
N HIS A 518 -9.83 15.88 7.13
CA HIS A 518 -9.32 16.86 8.08
C HIS A 518 -9.60 18.28 7.56
N PRO A 519 -9.86 19.26 8.45
CA PRO A 519 -9.99 20.65 8.04
C PRO A 519 -8.65 21.15 7.48
N PHE A 520 -8.73 22.06 6.53
CA PHE A 520 -7.56 22.78 6.04
C PHE A 520 -7.07 23.83 7.05
N ASP A 521 -7.99 24.30 7.90
CA ASP A 521 -7.67 25.05 9.11
C ASP A 521 -6.72 24.24 10.01
N VAL A 522 -5.58 24.84 10.34
CA VAL A 522 -4.50 24.18 11.05
C VAL A 522 -4.84 23.99 12.53
N GLU A 523 -5.40 25.01 13.17
CA GLU A 523 -5.72 24.97 14.60
C GLU A 523 -6.75 23.88 14.87
N ALA A 524 -7.85 23.87 14.10
CA ALA A 524 -8.85 22.82 14.19
C ALA A 524 -8.28 21.40 13.93
N ARG A 525 -7.40 21.27 12.93
CA ARG A 525 -6.78 19.97 12.62
C ARG A 525 -5.92 19.47 13.79
N ASN A 526 -5.17 20.37 14.42
CA ASN A 526 -4.29 20.05 15.54
C ASN A 526 -5.08 19.70 16.82
N GLU A 527 -6.31 20.19 16.96
CA GLU A 527 -7.24 19.82 18.03
C GLU A 527 -7.90 18.45 17.83
N GLY A 528 -7.60 17.76 16.73
CA GLY A 528 -8.17 16.45 16.39
C GLY A 528 -9.53 16.54 15.71
N ILE A 529 -9.90 17.71 15.18
CA ILE A 529 -11.17 17.88 14.48
C ILE A 529 -11.13 17.21 13.11
N GLU A 530 -12.17 16.47 12.80
CA GLU A 530 -12.38 15.74 11.55
C GLU A 530 -13.84 15.85 11.10
N LYS A 531 -14.07 15.51 9.84
CA LYS A 531 -15.39 15.30 9.25
C LYS A 531 -15.33 14.00 8.48
N ALA A 532 -16.43 13.28 8.43
CA ALA A 532 -16.49 12.04 7.69
C ALA A 532 -17.53 12.10 6.57
N LYS A 533 -17.29 11.34 5.50
CA LYS A 533 -18.25 11.16 4.41
C LYS A 533 -18.36 9.71 4.02
N THR A 534 -19.59 9.30 3.75
CA THR A 534 -19.94 7.96 3.27
C THR A 534 -19.20 7.61 1.97
N ILE A 535 -18.75 6.37 1.86
CA ILE A 535 -18.27 5.80 0.59
C ILE A 535 -19.26 4.74 0.15
N ASN A 536 -19.67 4.77 -1.12
CA ASN A 536 -20.56 3.77 -1.69
C ASN A 536 -19.87 3.03 -2.84
N ILE A 537 -19.88 1.71 -2.80
CA ILE A 537 -19.43 0.84 -3.88
C ILE A 537 -20.66 0.09 -4.37
N GLY A 538 -21.07 0.33 -5.61
CA GLY A 538 -22.28 -0.23 -6.19
C GLY A 538 -22.21 -1.74 -6.41
N ASP A 539 -23.39 -2.36 -6.56
CA ASP A 539 -23.51 -3.79 -6.83
C ASP A 539 -22.71 -4.20 -8.06
N GLY A 540 -21.97 -5.31 -7.94
CA GLY A 540 -21.15 -5.84 -8.99
C GLY A 540 -19.99 -4.94 -9.39
N ALA A 541 -19.66 -3.85 -8.68
CA ALA A 541 -18.46 -3.07 -8.99
C ALA A 541 -17.19 -3.91 -8.75
N TRP A 542 -16.14 -3.66 -9.54
CA TRP A 542 -14.84 -4.31 -9.38
C TRP A 542 -13.74 -3.25 -9.25
N LEU A 543 -13.06 -3.25 -8.11
CA LEU A 543 -11.86 -2.45 -7.88
C LEU A 543 -10.64 -3.36 -8.01
N GLY A 544 -9.71 -3.00 -8.89
CA GLY A 544 -8.42 -3.67 -9.01
C GLY A 544 -7.57 -3.55 -7.74
N GLY A 545 -6.42 -4.22 -7.71
CA GLY A 545 -5.53 -4.14 -6.55
C GLY A 545 -4.98 -2.73 -6.32
N LYS A 546 -4.79 -2.36 -5.05
CA LYS A 546 -4.24 -1.07 -4.61
C LYS A 546 -5.04 0.15 -5.11
N VAL A 547 -6.37 0.04 -5.20
CA VAL A 547 -7.24 1.19 -5.47
C VAL A 547 -7.40 2.02 -4.19
N THR A 548 -7.35 3.35 -4.34
CA THR A 548 -7.63 4.29 -3.25
C THR A 548 -8.93 5.05 -3.55
N VAL A 549 -9.87 5.05 -2.61
CA VAL A 549 -11.12 5.82 -2.70
C VAL A 549 -11.17 6.85 -1.59
N VAL A 550 -11.37 8.12 -1.97
CA VAL A 550 -11.38 9.26 -1.03
C VAL A 550 -12.78 9.50 -0.45
N PRO A 551 -12.91 10.32 0.61
CA PRO A 551 -14.19 10.52 1.31
C PRO A 551 -15.31 11.04 0.40
N GLY A 552 -16.51 10.47 0.54
CA GLY A 552 -17.71 10.97 -0.13
C GLY A 552 -17.90 10.48 -1.56
N VAL A 553 -17.06 9.56 -2.04
CA VAL A 553 -17.15 9.03 -3.40
C VAL A 553 -18.15 7.87 -3.46
N SER A 554 -18.97 7.89 -4.51
CA SER A 554 -19.80 6.77 -4.93
C SER A 554 -19.29 6.19 -6.25
N ILE A 555 -19.00 4.89 -6.26
CA ILE A 555 -18.68 4.13 -7.46
C ILE A 555 -19.93 3.38 -7.90
N GLY A 556 -20.41 3.67 -9.10
CA GLY A 556 -21.63 3.10 -9.67
C GLY A 556 -21.56 1.59 -9.83
N LYS A 557 -22.74 0.98 -10.00
CA LYS A 557 -22.89 -0.47 -10.16
C LYS A 557 -22.13 -0.95 -11.41
N HIS A 558 -21.64 -2.17 -11.34
CA HIS A 558 -20.96 -2.90 -12.42
C HIS A 558 -19.65 -2.27 -12.93
N SER A 559 -19.32 -1.06 -12.49
CA SER A 559 -18.15 -0.32 -12.94
C SER A 559 -16.85 -1.01 -12.53
N VAL A 560 -15.83 -0.86 -13.37
CA VAL A 560 -14.50 -1.43 -13.17
C VAL A 560 -13.49 -0.31 -12.96
N ILE A 561 -12.78 -0.37 -11.84
CA ILE A 561 -11.70 0.55 -11.49
C ILE A 561 -10.37 -0.18 -11.64
N GLY A 562 -9.49 0.32 -12.51
CA GLY A 562 -8.17 -0.29 -12.72
C GLY A 562 -7.27 -0.22 -11.49
N ALA A 563 -6.35 -1.18 -11.39
CA ALA A 563 -5.39 -1.26 -10.29
C ALA A 563 -4.57 0.04 -10.11
N GLY A 564 -4.26 0.39 -8.86
CA GLY A 564 -3.50 1.60 -8.53
C GLY A 564 -4.24 2.92 -8.75
N SER A 565 -5.54 2.92 -9.07
CA SER A 565 -6.28 4.15 -9.32
C SER A 565 -6.63 4.91 -8.04
N VAL A 566 -6.69 6.24 -8.12
CA VAL A 566 -7.10 7.12 -7.01
C VAL A 566 -8.42 7.80 -7.34
N VAL A 567 -9.52 7.26 -6.81
CA VAL A 567 -10.88 7.70 -7.10
C VAL A 567 -11.22 8.91 -6.24
N THR A 568 -11.26 10.08 -6.88
CA THR A 568 -11.46 11.40 -6.24
C THR A 568 -12.82 12.02 -6.51
N LYS A 569 -13.63 11.38 -7.36
CA LYS A 569 -14.95 11.81 -7.79
C LYS A 569 -15.82 10.59 -8.03
N ASP A 570 -17.13 10.79 -7.98
CA ASP A 570 -18.09 9.75 -8.29
C ASP A 570 -17.84 9.15 -9.67
N ILE A 571 -18.00 7.84 -9.75
CA ILE A 571 -17.90 7.07 -10.99
C ILE A 571 -19.32 6.61 -11.35
N PRO A 572 -19.80 6.87 -12.58
CA PRO A 572 -21.10 6.38 -13.02
C PRO A 572 -21.23 4.86 -13.00
N ASP A 573 -22.43 4.36 -13.22
CA ASP A 573 -22.70 2.95 -13.50
C ASP A 573 -22.08 2.52 -14.84
N ASP A 574 -21.75 1.24 -14.97
CA ASP A 574 -21.42 0.56 -16.23
C ASP A 574 -20.25 1.20 -17.01
N VAL A 575 -19.19 1.63 -16.30
CA VAL A 575 -17.99 2.22 -16.92
C VAL A 575 -16.69 1.56 -16.48
N VAL A 576 -15.65 1.72 -17.29
CA VAL A 576 -14.27 1.44 -16.90
C VAL A 576 -13.57 2.77 -16.60
N ALA A 577 -12.91 2.86 -15.45
CA ALA A 577 -12.17 4.04 -15.02
C ALA A 577 -10.78 3.68 -14.48
N VAL A 578 -9.79 4.53 -14.73
CA VAL A 578 -8.39 4.29 -14.33
C VAL A 578 -7.65 5.59 -13.98
N GLY A 579 -6.52 5.47 -13.27
CA GLY A 579 -5.49 6.52 -13.16
C GLY A 579 -5.45 7.27 -11.84
N ASN A 580 -4.52 8.23 -11.74
CA ASN A 580 -4.36 9.10 -10.58
C ASN A 580 -4.26 10.58 -11.01
N PRO A 581 -5.35 11.37 -10.92
CA PRO A 581 -6.67 10.97 -10.44
C PRO A 581 -7.41 10.03 -11.42
N CYS A 582 -8.29 9.20 -10.88
CA CYS A 582 -9.10 8.26 -11.65
C CYS A 582 -10.05 8.99 -12.60
N ARG A 583 -10.17 8.49 -13.83
CA ARG A 583 -11.06 9.01 -14.86
C ARG A 583 -11.73 7.88 -15.62
N VAL A 584 -13.01 8.08 -15.96
CA VAL A 584 -13.73 7.22 -16.88
C VAL A 584 -13.04 7.23 -18.25
N ILE A 585 -12.72 6.05 -18.77
CA ILE A 585 -12.08 5.90 -20.09
C ILE A 585 -13.03 5.37 -21.15
N ARG A 586 -14.05 4.61 -20.78
CA ARG A 586 -15.10 4.10 -21.68
C ARG A 586 -16.28 3.52 -20.90
N LYS A 587 -17.39 3.29 -21.59
CA LYS A 587 -18.50 2.47 -21.11
C LYS A 587 -18.18 0.98 -21.23
N ILE A 588 -18.83 0.19 -20.39
CA ILE A 588 -18.95 -1.26 -20.53
C ILE A 588 -20.03 -1.54 -21.58
N THR A 589 -19.80 -2.53 -22.44
CA THR A 589 -20.68 -2.84 -23.57
C THR A 589 -20.91 -4.34 -23.68
N GLU A 590 -21.89 -4.77 -24.49
CA GLU A 590 -22.12 -6.20 -24.78
C GLU A 590 -20.89 -6.90 -25.38
N ASP A 591 -20.01 -6.17 -26.05
CA ASP A 591 -18.73 -6.72 -26.52
C ASP A 591 -17.87 -7.25 -25.36
N ASP A 592 -17.91 -6.60 -24.19
CA ASP A 592 -17.22 -7.08 -22.98
C ASP A 592 -17.78 -8.41 -22.46
N LYS A 593 -19.02 -8.76 -22.84
CA LYS A 593 -19.67 -10.04 -22.50
C LYS A 593 -19.34 -11.12 -23.52
N ILE A 594 -19.36 -10.76 -24.81
CA ILE A 594 -19.08 -11.70 -25.92
C ILE A 594 -17.58 -12.04 -25.98
N ASN A 595 -16.73 -11.04 -25.72
CA ASN A 595 -15.27 -11.14 -25.75
C ASN A 595 -14.67 -10.86 -24.35
N PRO A 596 -14.87 -11.77 -23.39
CA PRO A 596 -14.54 -11.50 -21.98
C PRO A 596 -13.04 -11.51 -21.68
N ILE A 597 -12.24 -12.15 -22.54
CA ILE A 597 -10.79 -12.23 -22.42
C ILE A 597 -10.17 -11.16 -23.30
N ARG A 598 -9.64 -10.10 -22.69
CA ARG A 598 -8.90 -9.05 -23.40
C ARG A 598 -7.43 -9.46 -23.50
N LYS A 599 -6.96 -9.81 -24.70
CA LYS A 599 -5.55 -10.12 -24.97
C LYS A 599 -4.80 -8.83 -25.34
N LYS A 600 -4.04 -8.29 -24.38
CA LYS A 600 -3.16 -7.09 -24.44
C LYS A 600 -3.78 -5.79 -24.96
#